data_AF-A0A4Q7PIS8-F1
#
_entry.id   AF-A0A4Q7PIS8-F1
#
_cell.length_a   1.000
_cell.length_b   1.000
_cell.length_c   1.000
_cell.angle_alpha   90.00
_cell.angle_beta   90.00
_cell.angle_gamma   90.00
#
_symmetry.space_group_name_H-M   'P 1'
#
loop_
_entity.id
_entity.type
_entity.pdbx_description
1 polymer ?
#
loop_
_entity_poly.entity_id
_entity_poly.type
_entity_poly.pdbx_seq_one_letter_code
_entity_poly.pdbx_strand_id
1 'polypeptide(L)'
;MSRKYKFDNKNGLYFVSFATVYWIDVFTRQVYFNVLADSIKYCRKEKGMELYVYCFMPSHVHLIFRSSNEQPVELLRDFKRYTSNKVIESISRNPQESRKEWSR
;
A
#
# COMPACT_ATOMS: atom_id res chain seq x y z
N MET A 1 -9.64 -18.13 -13.91
CA MET A 1 -10.20 -16.78 -13.67
C MET A 1 -9.40 -16.08 -12.58
N SER A 2 -9.04 -14.80 -12.78
CA SER A 2 -8.32 -13.98 -11.80
C SER A 2 -9.16 -13.73 -10.53
N ARG A 3 -8.54 -13.83 -9.35
CA ARG A 3 -9.09 -13.39 -8.05
C ARG A 3 -8.73 -11.95 -7.69
N LYS A 4 -8.07 -11.23 -8.59
CA LYS A 4 -7.59 -9.86 -8.37
C LYS A 4 -8.79 -8.95 -8.08
N TYR A 5 -8.71 -8.24 -6.95
CA TYR A 5 -9.72 -7.26 -6.50
C TYR A 5 -11.12 -7.82 -6.18
N LYS A 6 -11.24 -9.13 -5.93
CA LYS A 6 -12.51 -9.75 -5.55
C LYS A 6 -12.59 -9.93 -4.04
N PHE A 7 -13.60 -9.30 -3.45
CA PHE A 7 -13.93 -9.38 -2.03
C PHE A 7 -15.40 -9.78 -1.91
N ASP A 8 -15.69 -11.07 -2.05
CA ASP A 8 -17.06 -11.58 -2.15
C ASP A 8 -17.83 -11.36 -0.83
N ASN A 9 -17.16 -11.55 0.31
CA ASN A 9 -17.68 -11.17 1.62
C ASN A 9 -17.11 -9.81 2.04
N LYS A 10 -17.92 -8.76 2.02
CA LYS A 10 -17.48 -7.39 2.37
C LYS A 10 -16.96 -7.25 3.82
N ASN A 11 -17.38 -8.14 4.71
CA ASN A 11 -16.96 -8.19 6.12
C ASN A 11 -15.87 -9.24 6.40
N GLY A 12 -15.35 -9.88 5.34
CA GLY A 12 -14.32 -10.89 5.46
C GLY A 12 -12.98 -10.34 5.95
N LEU A 13 -12.20 -11.22 6.58
CA LEU A 13 -10.78 -11.00 6.84
C LEU A 13 -9.99 -11.47 5.62
N TYR A 14 -9.20 -10.59 5.03
CA TYR A 14 -8.48 -10.89 3.79
C TYR A 14 -6.98 -10.75 3.96
N PHE A 15 -6.26 -11.74 3.44
CA PHE A 15 -4.87 -11.59 3.07
C PHE A 15 -4.78 -10.95 1.68
N VAL A 16 -3.97 -9.91 1.54
CA VAL A 16 -3.65 -9.29 0.26
C VAL A 16 -2.16 -9.05 0.14
N SER A 17 -1.65 -9.20 -1.08
CA SER A 17 -0.29 -8.80 -1.44
C SER A 17 -0.28 -7.98 -2.72
N PHE A 18 0.63 -7.02 -2.79
CA PHE A 18 0.88 -6.22 -4.00
C PHE A 18 2.33 -5.73 -4.03
N ALA A 19 2.86 -5.57 -5.23
CA ALA A 19 4.24 -5.19 -5.48
C ALA A 19 4.34 -3.88 -6.26
N THR A 20 5.52 -3.28 -6.21
CA THR A 20 5.96 -2.22 -7.13
C THR A 20 6.00 -2.76 -8.56
N VAL A 21 5.91 -1.86 -9.54
CA VAL A 21 6.07 -2.24 -10.95
C VAL A 21 7.50 -2.74 -11.18
N TYR A 22 7.64 -3.80 -11.97
CA TYR A 22 8.91 -4.49 -12.22
C TYR A 22 9.65 -4.99 -10.97
N TRP A 23 8.96 -5.11 -9.82
CA TRP A 23 9.53 -5.54 -8.54
C TRP A 23 10.72 -4.68 -8.08
N ILE A 24 10.74 -3.40 -8.46
CA ILE A 24 11.78 -2.46 -8.02
C ILE A 24 11.73 -2.28 -6.51
N ASP A 25 12.88 -2.36 -5.84
CA ASP A 25 13.01 -2.26 -4.39
C ASP A 25 12.83 -0.84 -3.85
N VAL A 26 11.66 -0.23 -4.04
CA VAL A 26 11.39 1.15 -3.65
C VAL A 26 11.42 1.35 -2.13
N PHE A 27 10.95 0.39 -1.35
CA PHE A 27 10.74 0.52 0.09
C PHE A 27 11.99 0.26 0.94
N THR A 28 13.19 0.42 0.36
CA THR A 28 14.48 0.27 1.05
C THR A 28 14.93 1.53 1.79
N ARG A 29 14.37 2.71 1.46
CA ARG A 29 14.65 3.96 2.16
C ARG A 29 13.53 4.32 3.11
N GLN A 30 13.89 4.77 4.31
CA GLN A 30 12.94 5.12 5.37
C GLN A 30 11.90 6.16 4.91
N VAL A 31 12.29 7.13 4.09
CA VAL A 31 11.38 8.17 3.58
C VAL A 31 10.20 7.58 2.78
N TYR A 32 10.41 6.51 2.00
CA TYR A 32 9.34 5.86 1.23
C TYR A 32 8.56 4.86 2.08
N PHE A 33 9.24 4.18 3.00
CA PHE A 33 8.60 3.32 3.98
C PHE A 33 7.62 4.11 4.86
N ASN A 34 8.00 5.32 5.30
CA ASN A 34 7.17 6.18 6.13
C ASN A 34 5.84 6.51 5.44
N VAL A 35 5.82 6.70 4.12
CA VAL A 35 4.57 6.91 3.37
C VAL A 35 3.60 5.74 3.56
N LEU A 36 4.07 4.50 3.52
CA LEU A 36 3.24 3.32 3.77
C LEU A 36 2.76 3.28 5.22
N ALA A 37 3.66 3.50 6.18
CA ALA A 37 3.34 3.45 7.60
C ALA A 37 2.32 4.53 8.02
N ASP A 38 2.52 5.76 7.54
CA ASP A 38 1.61 6.89 7.78
C ASP A 38 0.25 6.65 7.11
N SER A 39 0.23 6.06 5.91
CA SER A 39 -1.03 5.70 5.25
C SER A 39 -1.77 4.60 6.00
N ILE A 40 -1.08 3.61 6.58
CA ILE A 40 -1.71 2.61 7.46
C ILE A 40 -2.31 3.30 8.69
N LYS A 41 -1.55 4.16 9.35
CA LYS A 41 -2.02 4.89 10.54
C LYS A 41 -3.27 5.72 10.22
N TYR A 42 -3.26 6.44 9.10
CA TYR A 42 -4.42 7.20 8.63
C TYR A 42 -5.61 6.30 8.30
N CYS A 43 -5.40 5.20 7.56
CA CYS A 43 -6.48 4.28 7.19
C CYS A 43 -7.12 3.62 8.43
N ARG A 44 -6.33 3.27 9.44
CA ARG A 44 -6.84 2.73 10.71
C ARG A 44 -7.68 3.74 11.47
N LYS A 45 -7.22 5.00 11.51
CA LYS A 45 -7.88 6.08 12.28
C LYS A 45 -9.14 6.61 11.59
N GLU A 46 -9.10 6.80 10.28
CA GLU A 46 -10.09 7.61 9.54
C GLU A 46 -10.89 6.80 8.50
N LYS A 47 -10.42 5.61 8.09
CA LYS A 47 -11.01 4.84 6.98
C LYS A 47 -11.54 3.47 7.39
N GLY A 48 -11.59 3.16 8.70
CA GLY A 48 -12.12 1.90 9.18
C GLY A 48 -11.28 0.68 8.78
N MET A 49 -9.95 0.85 8.67
CA MET A 49 -9.05 -0.28 8.44
C MET A 49 -8.76 -1.01 9.75
N GLU A 50 -9.25 -2.23 9.85
CA GLU A 50 -8.86 -3.14 10.92
C GLU A 50 -7.68 -3.98 10.43
N LEU A 51 -6.48 -3.63 10.90
CA LEU A 51 -5.23 -4.27 10.49
C LEU A 51 -4.74 -5.24 11.56
N TYR A 52 -4.61 -6.50 11.18
CA TYR A 52 -4.19 -7.58 12.08
C TYR A 52 -2.69 -7.86 11.95
N VAL A 53 -2.21 -7.97 10.71
CA VAL A 53 -0.80 -8.23 10.39
C VAL A 53 -0.42 -7.43 9.15
N TYR A 54 0.80 -6.92 9.11
CA TYR A 54 1.39 -6.40 7.89
C TYR A 54 2.89 -6.67 7.84
N CYS A 55 3.42 -6.72 6.62
CA CYS A 55 4.86 -6.75 6.36
C CYS A 55 5.14 -5.86 5.14
N PHE A 56 6.07 -4.92 5.28
CA PHE A 56 6.61 -4.14 4.16
C PHE A 56 7.96 -4.74 3.80
N MET A 57 8.03 -5.30 2.60
CA MET A 57 9.24 -5.83 1.99
C MET A 57 9.80 -4.78 1.04
N PRO A 58 11.08 -4.85 0.62
CA PRO A 58 11.71 -3.88 -0.26
C PRO A 58 10.90 -3.51 -1.52
N SER A 59 10.21 -4.47 -2.14
CA SER A 59 9.45 -4.28 -3.39
C SER A 59 7.96 -4.57 -3.27
N HIS A 60 7.47 -5.04 -2.13
CA HIS A 60 6.08 -5.47 -2.01
C HIS A 60 5.54 -5.42 -0.58
N VAL A 61 4.22 -5.49 -0.45
CA VAL A 61 3.51 -5.34 0.81
C VAL A 61 2.55 -6.52 0.98
N HIS A 62 2.51 -7.04 2.20
CA HIS A 62 1.52 -8.04 2.65
C HIS A 62 0.66 -7.43 3.75
N LEU A 63 -0.66 -7.58 3.66
CA LEU A 63 -1.62 -7.16 4.68
C LEU A 63 -2.59 -8.30 5.00
N ILE A 64 -2.92 -8.45 6.27
CA ILE A 64 -4.12 -9.16 6.73
C ILE A 64 -5.03 -8.10 7.36
N PHE A 65 -6.12 -7.78 6.68
CA PHE A 65 -7.00 -6.68 7.06
C PHE A 65 -8.48 -6.99 6.82
N ARG A 66 -9.33 -6.22 7.50
CA ARG A 66 -10.78 -6.13 7.28
C ARG A 66 -11.17 -4.66 7.16
N SER A 67 -12.25 -4.38 6.43
CA SER A 67 -12.91 -3.08 6.46
C SER A 67 -14.07 -3.12 7.45
N SER A 68 -14.06 -2.23 8.44
CA SER A 68 -15.20 -2.07 9.38
C SER A 68 -16.43 -1.45 8.71
N ASN A 69 -16.26 -0.85 7.52
CA ASN A 69 -17.31 -0.13 6.79
C ASN A 69 -17.85 -0.96 5.62
N GLU A 70 -17.54 -2.26 5.56
CA GLU A 70 -17.93 -3.17 4.48
C GLU A 70 -17.44 -2.72 3.07
N GLN A 71 -16.33 -1.99 3.02
CA GLN A 71 -15.77 -1.40 1.80
C GLN A 71 -14.30 -1.80 1.57
N PRO A 72 -13.96 -3.12 1.53
CA PRO A 72 -12.57 -3.56 1.43
C PRO A 72 -11.92 -3.21 0.09
N VAL A 73 -12.70 -3.12 -1.00
CA VAL A 73 -12.21 -2.74 -2.34
C VAL A 73 -11.76 -1.28 -2.34
N GLU A 74 -12.63 -0.38 -1.89
CA GLU A 74 -12.40 1.06 -1.84
C GLU A 74 -11.25 1.38 -0.89
N LEU A 75 -11.23 0.75 0.28
CA LEU A 75 -10.17 0.94 1.27
C LEU A 75 -8.80 0.57 0.70
N LEU A 76 -8.68 -0.61 0.07
CA LEU A 76 -7.42 -1.05 -0.52
C LEU A 76 -7.03 -0.21 -1.75
N ARG A 77 -8.01 0.16 -2.59
CA ARG A 77 -7.78 1.03 -3.75
C ARG A 77 -7.24 2.38 -3.32
N ASP A 78 -7.87 3.02 -2.34
CA ASP A 78 -7.51 4.35 -1.87
C ASP A 78 -6.15 4.33 -1.16
N PHE A 79 -5.87 3.30 -0.35
CA PHE A 79 -4.55 3.06 0.25
C PHE A 79 -3.46 2.99 -0.85
N LYS A 80 -3.66 2.15 -1.87
CA LYS A 80 -2.70 1.97 -2.97
C LYS A 80 -2.52 3.25 -3.78
N ARG A 81 -3.60 3.97 -4.09
CA ARG A 81 -3.57 5.22 -4.86
C ARG A 81 -2.82 6.32 -4.10
N TYR A 82 -3.13 6.50 -2.83
CA TYR A 82 -2.48 7.52 -2.01
C TYR A 82 -0.98 7.24 -1.88
N THR A 83 -0.64 5.99 -1.50
CA THR A 83 0.76 5.60 -1.31
C THR A 83 1.56 5.65 -2.60
N SER A 84 1.04 5.22 -3.76
CA SER A 84 1.78 5.33 -5.01
C SER A 84 2.07 6.77 -5.37
N ASN A 85 1.07 7.66 -5.28
CA ASN A 85 1.24 9.07 -5.62
C ASN A 85 2.25 9.74 -4.69
N LYS A 86 2.16 9.50 -3.38
CA LYS A 86 3.10 10.09 -2.41
C LYS A 86 4.50 9.53 -2.55
N VAL A 87 4.66 8.25 -2.81
CA VAL A 87 5.99 7.66 -3.06
C VAL A 87 6.62 8.25 -4.31
N ILE A 88 5.88 8.38 -5.43
CA ILE A 88 6.38 9.00 -6.66
C ILE A 88 6.79 10.47 -6.43
N GLU A 89 5.97 11.24 -5.71
CA GLU A 89 6.28 12.62 -5.32
C GLU A 89 7.56 12.69 -4.47
N SER A 90 7.70 11.81 -3.48
CA SER A 90 8.87 11.71 -2.62
C SER A 90 10.13 11.29 -3.39
N ILE A 91 10.02 10.38 -4.37
CA ILE A 91 11.15 9.99 -5.24
C ILE A 91 11.60 11.18 -6.08
N SER A 92 10.66 11.84 -6.75
CA SER A 92 10.93 12.98 -7.63
C SER A 92 11.64 14.12 -6.89
N ARG A 93 11.25 14.37 -5.64
CA ARG A 93 11.85 15.41 -4.78
C ARG A 93 13.13 14.98 -4.06
N ASN A 94 13.53 13.71 -4.07
CA ASN A 94 14.72 13.24 -3.36
C ASN A 94 15.97 13.34 -4.26
N PRO A 95 16.86 14.35 -4.11
CA PRO A 95 18.05 14.48 -4.96
C PRO A 95 19.00 13.27 -4.90
N GLN A 96 18.96 12.48 -3.83
CA GLN A 96 19.84 11.32 -3.62
C GLN A 96 19.26 10.01 -4.17
N GLU A 97 18.09 10.03 -4.81
CA GLU A 97 17.44 8.83 -5.32
C GLU A 97 17.93 8.49 -6.74
N SER A 98 18.69 7.40 -6.84
CA SER A 98 19.26 6.89 -8.10
C SER A 98 18.20 6.27 -9.02
N ARG A 99 17.04 5.86 -8.49
CA ARG A 99 15.96 5.19 -9.22
C ARG A 99 14.89 6.16 -9.75
N LYS A 100 15.15 7.47 -9.72
CA LYS A 100 14.23 8.51 -10.23
C LYS A 100 13.73 8.23 -11.65
N GLU A 101 14.63 7.84 -12.55
CA GLU A 101 14.28 7.58 -13.94
C GLU A 101 13.39 6.34 -14.13
N TRP A 102 13.34 5.45 -13.14
CA TRP A 102 12.48 4.25 -13.17
C TRP A 102 11.07 4.51 -12.60
N SER A 103 10.87 5.69 -12.00
CA SER A 103 9.62 6.08 -11.34
C SER A 103 8.70 6.95 -12.21
N ARG A 104 9.06 7.13 -13.48
CA ARG A 104 8.26 7.84 -14.50
C ARG A 104 7.25 6.91 -15.17
#